data_AF-A0A817NGD7-F1
#
_entry.id   AF-A0A817NGD7-F1
#
_cell.length_a   1.000
_cell.length_b   1.000
_cell.length_c   1.000
_cell.angle_alpha   90.00
_cell.angle_beta   90.00
_cell.angle_gamma   90.00
#
_symmetry.space_group_name_H-M   'P 1'
#
loop_
_entity.id
_entity.type
_entity.pdbx_description
1 polymer ?
#
loop_
_entity_poly.entity_id
_entity_poly.type
_entity_poly.pdbx_seq_one_letter_code
_entity_poly.pdbx_strand_id
1 'polypeptide(L)' 'DAWKNLQIFDRPFLTLFSDSDPITAGAEKFLQMLIPGAKNQAHAIISQAGHFLQEDKPHEIVEHLIKFINDNPLPLYSKR' A
#
# COMPACT_ATOMS: atom_id res chain seq x y z
N ASP A 1 15.26 -7.17 13.27
CA ASP A 1 15.41 -6.51 11.95
C ASP A 1 14.04 -6.23 11.37
N ALA A 2 13.82 -5.07 10.77
CA ALA A 2 12.53 -4.68 10.21
C ALA A 2 12.02 -5.66 9.13
N TRP A 3 12.92 -6.18 8.30
CA TRP A 3 12.53 -7.10 7.22
C TRP A 3 11.93 -8.42 7.73
N LYS A 4 12.51 -9.02 8.77
CA LYS A 4 11.96 -10.23 9.40
C LYS A 4 10.55 -10.00 9.95
N ASN A 5 10.27 -8.80 10.47
CA ASN A 5 8.93 -8.43 10.94
C ASN A 5 7.94 -8.25 9.78
N LEU A 6 8.37 -7.66 8.66
CA LEU A 6 7.52 -7.51 7.47
C LEU A 6 7.15 -8.86 6.84
N GLN A 7 8.04 -9.84 6.88
CA GLN A 7 7.77 -11.20 6.37
C GLN A 7 6.68 -11.95 7.15
N ILE A 8 6.39 -11.52 8.38
CA ILE A 8 5.32 -12.09 9.22
C ILE A 8 4.16 -11.09 9.43
N PHE A 9 4.19 -9.93 8.77
CA PHE A 9 3.16 -8.91 8.90
C PHE A 9 1.92 -9.33 8.11
N ASP A 10 0.86 -9.67 8.84
CA ASP A 10 -0.38 -10.24 8.31
C ASP A 10 -1.57 -9.26 8.31
N ARG A 11 -1.38 -8.04 8.84
CA ARG A 11 -2.39 -6.99 8.79
C ARG A 11 -2.44 -6.36 7.40
N PRO A 12 -3.59 -5.77 7.00
CA PRO A 12 -3.75 -5.15 5.69
C PRO A 12 -2.58 -4.24 5.30
N PHE A 13 -2.00 -4.49 4.12
CA PHE A 13 -0.86 -3.76 3.58
C PHE A 13 -1.13 -3.34 2.13
N LEU A 14 -1.27 -2.04 1.90
CA LEU A 14 -1.51 -1.49 0.56
C LEU A 14 -0.23 -0.95 -0.07
N THR A 15 -0.13 -1.02 -1.38
CA THR A 15 0.91 -0.33 -2.16
C THR A 15 0.25 0.55 -3.22
N LEU A 16 0.62 1.82 -3.24
CA LEU A 16 0.24 2.80 -4.26
C LEU A 16 1.53 3.41 -4.82
N PHE A 17 2.10 2.76 -5.84
CA PHE A 17 3.31 3.23 -6.53
C PHE A 17 2.90 4.05 -7.75
N SER A 18 3.83 4.74 -8.40
CA SER A 18 3.54 5.50 -9.62
C SER A 18 4.28 4.96 -10.84
N ASP A 19 3.76 5.25 -12.03
CA ASP A 19 4.32 4.79 -13.30
C ASP A 19 5.57 5.57 -13.76
N SER A 20 5.83 6.73 -13.14
CA SER A 20 6.89 7.66 -13.54
C SER A 20 7.93 7.90 -12.43
N ASP A 21 8.08 6.96 -11.50
CA ASP A 21 9.17 6.94 -10.50
C ASP A 21 10.21 5.83 -10.76
N PRO A 22 11.30 6.12 -11.48
CA PRO A 22 12.34 5.12 -11.77
C PRO A 22 13.13 4.67 -10.53
N ILE A 23 13.09 5.41 -9.42
CA ILE A 23 13.85 5.08 -8.20
C ILE A 23 13.22 3.87 -7.52
N THR A 24 11.89 3.78 -7.52
CA THR A 24 11.15 2.75 -6.79
C THR A 24 10.38 1.77 -7.69
N ALA A 25 10.47 1.94 -9.01
CA ALA A 25 9.80 1.10 -10.01
C ALA A 25 10.03 -0.41 -9.77
N GLY A 26 8.93 -1.17 -9.65
CA GLY A 26 8.95 -2.62 -9.51
C GLY A 26 9.12 -3.12 -8.07
N ALA A 27 9.45 -2.25 -7.11
CA ALA A 27 9.58 -2.64 -5.71
C ALA A 27 8.24 -3.10 -5.10
N GLU A 28 7.10 -2.61 -5.61
CA GLU A 28 5.77 -3.01 -5.19
C GLU A 28 5.55 -4.51 -5.31
N LYS A 29 6.05 -5.14 -6.38
CA LYS A 29 5.90 -6.59 -6.61
C LYS A 29 6.64 -7.40 -5.55
N PHE A 30 7.85 -6.95 -5.20
CA PHE A 30 8.65 -7.60 -4.16
C PHE A 30 7.98 -7.48 -2.79
N LEU A 31 7.46 -6.30 -2.45
CA LEU A 31 6.72 -6.07 -1.21
C LEU A 31 5.44 -6.93 -1.15
N GLN A 32 4.63 -6.92 -2.21
CA GLN A 32 3.39 -7.70 -2.30
C GLN A 32 3.63 -9.22 -2.21
N MET A 33 4.73 -9.70 -2.78
CA MET A 33 5.10 -11.12 -2.74
C MET A 33 5.50 -11.58 -1.33
N LEU A 34 6.17 -10.71 -0.56
CA LEU A 34 6.87 -11.11 0.67
C LEU A 34 6.17 -10.67 1.95
N ILE A 35 5.23 -9.72 1.88
CA ILE A 35 4.45 -9.26 3.02
C ILE A 35 3.07 -9.94 2.98
N PRO A 36 2.76 -10.88 3.90
CA PRO A 36 1.50 -11.63 3.88
C PRO A 36 0.24 -10.76 3.83
N GLY A 37 0.26 -9.65 4.57
CA GLY A 37 -0.83 -8.67 4.66
C GLY A 37 -1.16 -7.92 3.37
N ALA A 38 -0.32 -8.04 2.34
CA ALA A 38 -0.58 -7.47 1.02
C ALA A 38 -1.60 -8.30 0.22
N LYS A 39 -1.78 -9.59 0.54
CA LYS A 39 -2.69 -10.44 -0.22
C LYS A 39 -4.12 -9.89 -0.20
N ASN A 40 -4.75 -9.91 -1.37
CA ASN A 40 -6.13 -9.46 -1.59
C ASN A 40 -6.40 -7.97 -1.29
N GLN A 41 -5.37 -7.13 -1.26
CA GLN A 41 -5.54 -5.68 -1.16
C GLN A 41 -5.66 -5.04 -2.55
N ALA A 42 -6.39 -3.93 -2.64
CA ALA A 42 -6.63 -3.20 -3.88
C ALA A 42 -5.44 -2.34 -4.29
N HIS A 43 -4.28 -2.97 -4.54
CA HIS A 43 -3.07 -2.30 -5.01
C HIS A 43 -3.30 -1.56 -6.34
N ALA A 44 -2.59 -0.46 -6.53
CA ALA A 44 -2.65 0.31 -7.77
C ALA A 44 -1.28 0.88 -8.14
N ILE A 45 -1.10 1.12 -9.45
CA ILE A 45 -0.07 1.99 -9.99
C ILE A 45 -0.75 3.29 -10.43
N ILE A 46 -0.40 4.39 -9.77
CA ILE A 46 -0.90 5.72 -10.05
C ILE A 46 -0.28 6.21 -11.35
N SER A 47 -1.14 6.52 -12.32
CA SER A 47 -0.71 6.89 -13.66
C SER A 47 -0.33 8.37 -13.72
N GLN A 48 0.67 8.74 -14.54
CA GLN A 48 1.11 10.13 -14.72
C GLN A 48 1.50 10.81 -13.39
N ALA A 49 2.23 10.10 -12.55
CA ALA A 49 2.75 10.63 -11.28
C ALA A 49 4.22 10.22 -11.10
N GLY A 50 5.03 11.13 -10.59
CA GLY A 50 6.46 10.92 -10.34
C GLY A 50 6.73 10.35 -8.95
N HIS A 51 7.94 10.63 -8.44
CA HIS A 51 8.37 10.20 -7.11
C HIS A 51 7.53 10.83 -5.99
N PHE A 52 7.10 12.09 -6.17
CA PHE A 52 6.22 12.80 -5.24
C PHE A 52 4.76 12.67 -5.67
N LEU A 53 4.27 11.44 -5.83
CA LEU A 53 2.93 11.16 -6.34
C LEU A 53 1.79 11.86 -5.56
N GLN A 54 1.99 12.18 -4.28
CA GLN A 54 1.05 12.97 -3.49
C GLN A 54 0.86 14.41 -3.98
N GLU A 55 1.85 14.99 -4.66
CA GLU A 55 1.77 16.33 -5.26
C GLU A 55 1.07 16.25 -6.63
N ASP A 56 1.34 15.19 -7.40
CA ASP A 56 0.77 15.01 -8.74
C ASP A 56 -0.70 14.54 -8.71
N LYS A 57 -1.03 13.62 -7.80
CA LYS A 57 -2.33 12.93 -7.73
C LYS A 57 -2.91 12.85 -6.30
N PRO A 58 -3.03 13.98 -5.57
CA PRO A 58 -3.45 13.98 -4.17
C PRO A 58 -4.82 13.34 -3.96
N HIS A 59 -5.80 13.65 -4.81
CA HIS A 59 -7.17 13.16 -4.65
C HIS A 59 -7.28 11.65 -4.90
N GLU A 60 -6.62 11.14 -5.93
CA GLU A 60 -6.62 9.71 -6.28
C GLU A 60 -6.01 8.87 -5.14
N ILE A 61 -4.89 9.33 -4.57
CA ILE A 61 -4.25 8.67 -3.43
C ILE A 61 -5.19 8.65 -2.22
N VAL A 62 -5.85 9.78 -1.93
CA VAL A 62 -6.83 9.85 -0.82
C VAL A 62 -8.01 8.91 -1.05
N GLU A 63 -8.54 8.83 -2.27
CA GLU A 63 -9.62 7.90 -2.60
C GLU A 63 -9.23 6.44 -2.37
N HIS A 64 -8.03 6.04 -2.80
CA HIS A 64 -7.49 4.70 -2.53
C HIS A 64 -7.31 4.43 -1.03
N LEU A 65 -6.80 5.40 -0.27
CA LEU A 65 -6.61 5.27 1.17
C LEU A 65 -7.94 5.14 1.92
N ILE A 66 -8.93 5.98 1.60
CA ILE A 66 -10.27 5.89 2.19
C ILE A 66 -10.90 4.55 1.88
N LYS A 67 -10.82 4.10 0.62
CA LYS A 67 -11.32 2.78 0.22
C LYS A 67 -10.64 1.66 1.00
N PHE A 68 -9.32 1.70 1.13
CA PHE A 68 -8.56 0.71 1.89
C PHE A 68 -8.96 0.65 3.36
N ILE A 69 -9.16 1.80 4.01
CA ILE A 69 -9.61 1.85 5.42
C ILE A 69 -11.02 1.26 5.55
N ASN A 70 -11.93 1.59 4.63
CA ASN A 70 -13.31 1.09 4.65
C ASN A 70 -13.40 -0.42 4.36
N ASP A 71 -12.56 -0.94 3.46
CA ASP A 71 -12.50 -2.36 3.13
C ASP A 71 -11.83 -3.19 4.24
N ASN A 72 -11.07 -2.55 5.14
CA ASN A 72 -10.34 -3.19 6.23
C ASN A 72 -10.75 -2.60 7.60
N PRO A 73 -12.03 -2.73 8.01
CA PRO A 73 -12.48 -2.19 9.28
C PRO A 73 -11.73 -2.85 10.43
N LEU A 74 -11.30 -2.04 11.40
CA LEU A 74 -10.77 -2.59 12.64
C LEU A 74 -11.88 -3.39 13.33
N PRO A 75 -11.56 -4.57 13.90
CA PRO A 75 -12.53 -5.29 14.71
C PRO A 75 -13.02 -4.37 15.82
N LEU A 76 -14.36 -4.28 15.96
CA LEU A 76 -14.99 -3.50 17.01
C LEU A 76 -14.50 -4.01 18.37
N TYR A 77 -13.68 -3.19 19.05
CA TYR A 77 -13.14 -3.43 20.39
C TYR A 77 -12.45 -4.80 20.63
N SER A 78 -11.13 -4.85 20.38
CA SER A 78 -10.23 -5.67 21.18
C SER A 78 -9.74 -4.81 22.35
N LYS A 79 -10.40 -4.89 23.52
CA LYS A 79 -9.78 -4.43 24.78
C LYS A 79 -8.39 -5.08 24.87
N ARG A 80 -7.34 -4.27 24.84
CA ARG A 80 -6.07 -4.69 25.43
C ARG A 80 -6.23 -4.77 26.94
#